data_AF-A0A0V7ZYV1-F1
#
_entry.id   AF-A0A0V7ZYV1-F1
#
_cell.length_a   1.000
_cell.length_b   1.000
_cell.length_c   1.000
_cell.angle_alpha   90.00
_cell.angle_beta   90.00
_cell.angle_gamma   90.00
#
_symmetry.space_group_name_H-M   'P 1'
#
loop_
_entity.id
_entity.type
_entity.pdbx_description
1 polymer ?
#
loop_
_entity_poly.entity_id
_entity_poly.type
_entity_poly.pdbx_seq_one_letter_code
_entity_poly.pdbx_strand_id
1 'polypeptide(L)'
;MTTKKEAIEYAKKFNWTAADAKRAFANLNLEEASEQDILMALVTFAGSELLERQRLQAAQKGQVTKKNNYIKQVEQDFATKIDQYEETLKKERSLFVSTIAKVYQFAQRFGLSDPWIETLLSQYNKYQDAA
;
A
#
# COMPACT_ATOMS: atom_id res chain seq x y z
N MET A 1 15.07 9.65 -47.47
CA MET A 1 14.99 9.96 -46.03
C MET A 1 13.66 9.47 -45.52
N THR A 2 13.65 8.60 -44.51
CA THR A 2 12.40 8.04 -43.96
C THR A 2 12.03 8.83 -42.71
N THR A 3 10.85 9.45 -42.69
CA THR A 3 10.41 10.18 -41.51
C THR A 3 9.95 9.22 -40.41
N LYS A 4 9.98 9.67 -39.15
CA LYS A 4 9.43 8.91 -38.00
C LYS A 4 8.00 8.45 -38.22
N LYS A 5 7.17 9.26 -38.89
CA LYS A 5 5.78 8.93 -39.17
C LYS A 5 5.67 7.81 -40.20
N GLU A 6 6.46 7.87 -41.27
CA GLU A 6 6.50 6.84 -42.32
C GLU A 6 7.02 5.51 -41.78
N ALA A 7 8.07 5.52 -40.97
CA ALA A 7 8.59 4.30 -40.34
C ALA A 7 7.55 3.63 -39.40
N ILE A 8 6.78 4.42 -38.66
CA ILE A 8 5.71 3.90 -37.79
C ILE A 8 4.54 3.36 -38.62
N GLU A 9 4.12 4.05 -39.68
CA GLU A 9 3.07 3.55 -40.59
C GLU A 9 3.52 2.27 -41.31
N TYR A 10 4.79 2.17 -41.67
CA TYR A 10 5.38 0.95 -42.21
C TYR A 10 5.30 -0.20 -41.20
N ALA A 11 5.70 0.01 -39.95
CA ALA A 11 5.60 -0.99 -38.89
C ALA A 11 4.16 -1.47 -38.63
N LYS A 12 3.17 -0.56 -38.71
CA LYS A 12 1.75 -0.89 -38.56
C LYS A 12 1.26 -1.87 -39.63
N LYS A 13 1.81 -1.86 -40.84
CA LYS A 13 1.48 -2.86 -41.89
C LYS A 13 1.82 -4.28 -41.45
N PHE A 14 2.77 -4.44 -40.52
CA PHE A 14 3.16 -5.72 -39.92
C PHE A 14 2.52 -5.94 -38.54
N ASN A 15 1.40 -5.26 -38.24
CA ASN A 15 0.65 -5.35 -36.98
C ASN A 15 1.42 -4.88 -35.72
N TRP A 16 2.45 -4.05 -35.88
CA TRP A 16 3.12 -3.45 -34.73
C TRP A 16 2.30 -2.31 -34.13
N THR A 17 2.29 -2.22 -32.80
CA THR A 17 1.79 -1.02 -32.14
C THR A 17 2.74 0.15 -32.38
N ALA A 18 2.20 1.36 -32.43
CA ALA A 18 3.05 2.56 -32.59
C ALA A 18 4.04 2.73 -31.42
N ALA A 19 3.71 2.22 -30.23
CA ALA A 19 4.60 2.27 -29.08
C ALA A 19 5.78 1.29 -29.23
N ASP A 20 5.52 0.07 -29.69
CA ASP A 20 6.58 -0.93 -29.89
C ASP A 20 7.47 -0.56 -31.08
N ALA A 21 6.89 -0.04 -32.16
CA ALA A 21 7.66 0.50 -33.28
C ALA A 21 8.60 1.63 -32.84
N LYS A 22 8.10 2.61 -32.06
CA LYS A 22 8.95 3.68 -31.51
C LYS A 22 10.10 3.15 -30.66
N ARG A 23 9.89 2.07 -29.92
CA ARG A 23 10.92 1.45 -29.07
C ARG A 23 11.94 0.69 -29.91
N ALA A 24 11.50 -0.05 -30.92
CA ALA A 24 12.38 -0.73 -31.86
C ALA A 24 13.30 0.26 -32.60
N PHE A 25 12.81 1.47 -32.91
CA PHE A 25 13.58 2.50 -33.60
C PHE A 25 14.37 3.43 -32.66
N ALA A 26 14.41 3.17 -31.35
CA ALA A 26 14.99 4.10 -30.38
C ALA A 26 16.47 4.43 -30.65
N ASN A 27 17.21 3.48 -31.23
CA ASN A 27 18.64 3.62 -31.53
C ASN A 27 18.94 3.73 -33.03
N LEU A 28 17.91 3.84 -33.88
CA LEU A 28 18.06 3.88 -35.34
C LEU A 28 17.99 5.32 -35.87
N ASN A 29 18.96 5.73 -36.69
CA ASN A 29 18.87 7.01 -37.40
C ASN A 29 17.91 6.88 -38.60
N LEU A 30 16.64 7.19 -38.38
CA LEU A 30 15.58 7.00 -39.37
C LEU A 30 15.74 7.84 -40.65
N GLU A 31 16.43 8.98 -40.56
CA GLU A 31 16.63 9.87 -41.71
C GLU A 31 17.53 9.22 -42.79
N GLU A 32 18.47 8.38 -42.36
CA GLU A 32 19.42 7.66 -43.21
C GLU A 32 19.05 6.18 -43.40
N ALA A 33 18.11 5.65 -42.61
CA ALA A 33 17.73 4.26 -42.63
C ALA A 33 16.95 3.86 -43.89
N SER A 34 17.32 2.72 -44.46
CA SER A 34 16.55 2.04 -45.50
C SER A 34 15.35 1.28 -44.90
N GLU A 35 14.40 0.86 -45.73
CA GLU A 35 13.30 0.00 -45.28
C GLU A 35 13.81 -1.33 -44.68
N GLN A 36 14.94 -1.85 -45.17
CA GLN A 36 15.54 -3.06 -44.65
C GLN A 36 16.09 -2.88 -43.23
N ASP A 37 16.68 -1.71 -42.94
CA ASP A 37 17.16 -1.36 -41.60
C ASP A 37 16.00 -1.25 -40.61
N ILE A 38 14.89 -0.64 -41.04
CA ILE A 38 13.65 -0.53 -40.28
C ILE A 38 13.08 -1.93 -39.96
N LEU A 39 13.04 -2.82 -40.95
CA LEU A 39 12.56 -4.18 -40.76
C LEU A 39 13.46 -4.97 -39.81
N MET A 40 14.79 -4.82 -39.94
CA MET A 40 15.76 -5.49 -39.07
C MET A 40 15.64 -5.04 -37.61
N ALA A 41 15.40 -3.74 -37.39
CA ALA A 41 15.15 -3.20 -36.06
C ALA A 41 13.88 -3.80 -35.42
N LEU A 42 12.80 -3.94 -36.19
CA LEU A 42 11.57 -4.59 -35.72
C LEU A 42 11.80 -6.06 -35.36
N VAL A 43 12.51 -6.81 -36.22
CA VAL A 43 12.80 -8.24 -35.99
C VAL A 43 13.68 -8.42 -34.74
N THR A 44 14.72 -7.60 -34.60
CA THR A 44 15.62 -7.63 -33.43
C THR A 44 14.84 -7.35 -32.14
N PHE A 45 13.96 -6.35 -32.18
CA PHE A 45 13.12 -6.00 -31.04
C PHE A 45 12.13 -7.12 -30.67
N ALA A 46 11.54 -7.80 -31.65
CA ALA A 46 10.58 -8.88 -31.42
C ALA A 46 11.18 -10.13 -30.77
N GLY A 47 12.49 -10.34 -30.92
CA GLY A 47 13.18 -11.49 -30.34
C GLY A 47 13.54 -11.31 -28.87
N SER A 48 14.84 -11.24 -28.59
CA SER A 48 15.39 -11.21 -27.24
C SER A 48 14.96 -9.99 -26.42
N GLU A 49 14.79 -8.84 -27.06
CA GLU A 49 14.46 -7.59 -26.35
C GLU A 49 13.02 -7.59 -25.82
N LEU A 50 12.05 -8.04 -26.61
CA LEU A 50 10.66 -8.15 -26.16
C LEU A 50 10.54 -9.14 -24.99
N LEU A 51 11.19 -10.30 -25.11
CA LEU A 51 11.19 -11.31 -24.05
C LEU A 51 11.79 -10.77 -22.75
N GLU A 52 12.95 -10.13 -22.82
CA GLU A 52 13.62 -9.55 -21.65
C GLU A 52 12.75 -8.47 -20.99
N ARG A 53 12.10 -7.62 -21.78
CA ARG A 53 11.16 -6.61 -21.26
C ARG A 53 9.95 -7.24 -20.58
N GLN A 54 9.37 -8.30 -21.16
CA GLN A 54 8.27 -9.01 -20.52
C GLN A 54 8.69 -9.59 -19.17
N ARG A 55 9.90 -10.15 -19.07
CA ARG A 55 10.47 -10.64 -17.81
C ARG A 55 10.65 -9.51 -16.79
N LEU A 56 11.24 -8.39 -17.21
CA LEU A 56 11.44 -7.21 -16.34
C LEU A 56 10.10 -6.62 -15.87
N GLN A 57 9.10 -6.52 -16.75
CA GLN A 57 7.76 -6.05 -16.39
C GLN A 57 7.06 -7.01 -15.42
N ALA A 58 7.18 -8.32 -15.65
CA ALA A 58 6.64 -9.32 -14.73
C ALA A 58 7.32 -9.24 -13.35
N ALA A 59 8.64 -9.07 -13.32
CA ALA A 59 9.40 -8.88 -12.07
C ALA A 59 8.97 -7.60 -11.34
N GLN A 60 8.83 -6.48 -12.04
CA GLN A 60 8.35 -5.22 -11.47
C GLN A 60 6.93 -5.36 -10.91
N LYS A 61 6.01 -5.98 -11.67
CA LYS A 61 4.65 -6.27 -11.18
C LYS A 61 4.70 -7.13 -9.92
N GLY A 62 5.51 -8.19 -9.90
CA GLY A 62 5.70 -9.03 -8.73
C GLY A 62 6.20 -8.26 -7.50
N GLN A 63 7.18 -7.36 -7.69
CA GLN A 63 7.68 -6.51 -6.61
C GLN A 63 6.60 -5.55 -6.07
N VAL A 64 5.81 -4.92 -6.96
CA VAL A 64 4.70 -4.04 -6.58
C VAL A 64 3.63 -4.81 -5.81
N THR A 65 3.22 -5.98 -6.31
CA THR A 65 2.25 -6.84 -5.63
C THR A 65 2.74 -7.25 -4.24
N LYS A 66 4.02 -7.64 -4.11
CA LYS A 66 4.60 -8.00 -2.81
C LYS A 66 4.58 -6.83 -1.82
N LYS A 67 4.95 -5.63 -2.27
CA LYS A 67 4.90 -4.42 -1.43
C LYS A 67 3.47 -4.07 -1.02
N ASN A 68 2.52 -4.14 -1.93
CA ASN A 68 1.11 -3.86 -1.62
C ASN A 68 0.54 -4.85 -0.60
N ASN A 69 0.88 -6.14 -0.73
CA ASN A 69 0.46 -7.16 0.23
C ASN A 69 1.09 -6.92 1.61
N TYR A 70 2.37 -6.55 1.65
CA TYR A 70 3.04 -6.19 2.91
C TYR A 70 2.38 -4.98 3.59
N ILE A 71 2.06 -3.92 2.84
CA ILE A 71 1.36 -2.75 3.40
C ILE A 71 0.01 -3.15 3.99
N LYS A 72 -0.78 -3.95 3.27
CA LYS A 72 -2.07 -4.44 3.77
C LYS A 72 -1.93 -5.26 5.05
N GLN A 73 -0.91 -6.12 5.14
CA GLN A 73 -0.63 -6.89 6.36
C GLN A 73 -0.30 -5.96 7.52
N VAL A 74 0.56 -4.97 7.30
CA VAL A 74 0.91 -3.98 8.33
C VAL A 74 -0.32 -3.19 8.79
N GLU A 75 -1.19 -2.78 7.88
CA GLU A 75 -2.44 -2.07 8.23
C GLU A 75 -3.37 -2.94 9.08
N GLN A 76 -3.54 -4.22 8.72
CA GLN A 76 -4.34 -5.19 9.48
C GLN A 76 -3.76 -5.46 10.86
N ASP A 77 -2.45 -5.68 10.94
CA ASP A 77 -1.73 -5.88 12.21
C ASP A 77 -1.84 -4.65 13.10
N PHE A 78 -1.78 -3.45 12.52
CA PHE A 78 -1.91 -2.21 13.27
C PHE A 78 -3.33 -2.02 13.81
N ALA A 79 -4.36 -2.25 12.99
CA ALA A 79 -5.76 -2.22 13.43
C ALA A 79 -6.00 -3.22 14.58
N THR A 80 -5.53 -4.46 14.42
CA THR A 80 -5.64 -5.49 15.45
C THR A 80 -4.95 -5.08 16.76
N LYS A 81 -3.76 -4.45 16.66
CA LYS A 81 -3.04 -3.96 17.85
C LYS A 81 -3.77 -2.82 18.54
N ILE A 82 -4.37 -1.88 17.79
CA ILE A 82 -5.19 -0.81 18.37
C ILE A 82 -6.35 -1.43 19.16
N ASP A 83 -7.09 -2.34 18.55
CA ASP A 83 -8.23 -2.99 19.20
C ASP A 83 -7.80 -3.72 20.48
N GLN A 84 -6.70 -4.48 20.42
CA GLN A 84 -6.13 -5.16 21.58
C GLN A 84 -5.69 -4.19 22.68
N TYR A 85 -5.09 -3.06 22.32
CA TYR A 85 -4.70 -2.03 23.28
C TYR A 85 -5.91 -1.36 23.91
N GLU A 86 -6.95 -1.05 23.15
CA GLU A 86 -8.19 -0.48 23.67
C GLU A 86 -8.87 -1.45 24.65
N GLU A 87 -8.97 -2.73 24.30
CA GLU A 87 -9.50 -3.74 25.21
C GLU A 87 -8.68 -3.88 26.49
N THR A 88 -7.34 -3.90 26.36
CA THR A 88 -6.43 -4.02 27.51
C THR A 88 -6.58 -2.82 28.43
N LEU A 89 -6.59 -1.61 27.87
CA LEU A 89 -6.81 -0.37 28.63
C LEU A 89 -8.19 -0.36 29.30
N LYS A 90 -9.25 -0.82 28.63
CA LYS A 90 -10.59 -0.94 29.23
C LYS A 90 -10.57 -1.91 30.43
N LYS A 91 -9.93 -3.07 30.28
CA LYS A 91 -9.79 -4.08 31.35
C LYS A 91 -8.99 -3.54 32.53
N GLU A 92 -7.82 -2.95 32.29
CA GLU A 92 -6.97 -2.36 33.34
C GLU A 92 -7.69 -1.22 34.07
N ARG A 93 -8.33 -0.31 33.34
CA ARG A 93 -9.13 0.77 33.95
C ARG A 93 -10.26 0.21 34.81
N SER A 94 -10.95 -0.83 34.35
CA SER A 94 -12.01 -1.49 35.12
C SER A 94 -11.49 -2.12 36.41
N LEU A 95 -10.38 -2.85 36.34
CA LEU A 95 -9.76 -3.46 37.52
C LEU A 95 -9.28 -2.39 38.51
N PHE A 96 -8.62 -1.35 38.02
CA PHE A 96 -8.12 -0.26 38.84
C PHE A 96 -9.27 0.50 39.53
N VAL A 97 -10.29 0.91 38.78
CA VAL A 97 -11.45 1.62 39.31
C VAL A 97 -12.23 0.74 40.29
N SER A 98 -12.41 -0.55 40.00
CA SER A 98 -13.04 -1.50 40.94
C SER A 98 -12.26 -1.62 42.25
N THR A 99 -10.92 -1.63 42.17
CA THR A 99 -10.05 -1.70 43.35
C THR A 99 -10.16 -0.41 44.18
N ILE A 100 -10.09 0.76 43.53
CA ILE A 100 -10.31 2.05 44.20
C ILE A 100 -11.67 2.09 44.87
N ALA A 101 -12.74 1.69 44.17
CA ALA A 101 -14.10 1.70 44.71
C ALA A 101 -14.21 0.84 45.99
N LYS A 102 -13.61 -0.35 46.01
CA LYS A 102 -13.61 -1.24 47.19
C LYS A 102 -12.85 -0.64 48.37
N VAL A 103 -11.66 -0.09 48.12
CA VAL A 103 -10.84 0.55 49.17
C VAL A 103 -11.54 1.80 49.69
N TYR A 104 -12.12 2.60 48.80
CA TYR A 104 -12.81 3.84 49.16
C TYR A 104 -14.11 3.57 49.93
N GLN A 105 -14.93 2.59 49.54
CA GLN A 105 -16.08 2.15 50.32
C GLN A 105 -15.70 1.71 51.73
N PHE A 106 -14.54 1.06 51.90
CA PHE A 106 -14.02 0.71 53.21
C PHE A 106 -13.60 1.96 54.00
N ALA A 107 -12.88 2.89 53.38
CA ALA A 107 -12.45 4.15 54.00
C ALA A 107 -13.63 5.07 54.40
N GLN A 108 -14.70 5.12 53.60
CA GLN A 108 -15.93 5.86 53.92
C GLN A 108 -16.58 5.37 55.22
N ARG A 109 -16.47 4.07 55.55
CA ARG A 109 -16.94 3.54 56.85
C ARG A 109 -16.18 4.11 58.05
N PHE A 110 -14.99 4.67 57.82
CA PHE A 110 -14.18 5.38 58.81
C PHE A 110 -14.30 6.92 58.68
N GLY A 111 -15.28 7.42 57.92
CA GLY A 111 -15.58 8.85 57.82
C GLY A 111 -14.74 9.64 56.80
N LEU A 112 -13.99 8.97 55.91
CA LEU A 112 -13.23 9.64 54.85
C LEU A 112 -14.10 9.93 53.62
N SER A 113 -14.24 11.21 53.28
CA SER A 113 -14.84 11.69 52.03
C SER A 113 -13.80 12.40 51.17
N ASP A 114 -13.66 12.01 49.89
CA ASP A 114 -12.72 12.65 48.95
C ASP A 114 -13.47 12.98 47.64
N PRO A 115 -13.69 14.28 47.36
CA PRO A 115 -14.40 14.74 46.16
C PRO A 115 -13.75 14.30 44.84
N TRP A 116 -12.43 14.10 44.82
CA TRP A 116 -11.71 13.68 43.62
C TRP A 116 -11.98 12.21 43.28
N ILE A 117 -12.01 11.34 44.29
CA ILE A 117 -12.34 9.91 44.13
C ILE A 117 -13.80 9.76 43.70
N GLU A 118 -14.72 10.50 44.31
CA GLU A 118 -16.15 10.48 43.93
C GLU A 118 -16.36 10.94 42.48
N THR A 119 -15.66 12.00 42.06
CA THR A 119 -15.70 12.49 40.67
C THR A 119 -15.13 11.45 39.71
N LEU A 120 -14.03 10.79 40.05
CA LEU A 120 -13.40 9.74 39.26
C LEU A 120 -14.34 8.53 39.07
N LEU A 121 -15.00 8.07 40.14
CA LEU A 121 -15.96 6.96 40.08
C LEU A 121 -17.21 7.35 39.27
N SER A 122 -17.73 8.57 39.45
CA SER A 122 -18.88 9.09 38.70
C SER A 122 -18.58 9.23 37.20
N GLN A 123 -17.41 9.77 36.86
CA GLN A 123 -16.98 9.95 35.47
C GLN A 123 -16.70 8.60 34.79
N TYR A 124 -16.16 7.62 35.52
CA TYR A 124 -15.97 6.27 35.00
C TYR A 124 -17.30 5.57 34.70
N ASN A 125 -18.28 5.65 35.60
CA ASN A 125 -19.61 5.07 35.37
C ASN A 125 -20.28 5.69 34.14
N LYS A 126 -20.23 7.03 34.00
CA LYS A 126 -20.73 7.72 32.80
C LYS A 126 -20.03 7.29 31.51
N TYR A 127 -18.72 7.01 31.58
CA TYR A 127 -17.95 6.55 30.43
C TYR A 127 -18.30 5.10 30.04
N GLN A 128 -18.59 4.22 31.01
CA GLN A 128 -19.10 2.87 30.73
C GLN A 128 -20.51 2.90 30.14
N ASP A 129 -21.39 3.79 30.61
CA ASP A 129 -22.77 3.90 30.11
C ASP A 129 -22.86 4.48 28.68
N ALA A 130 -21.81 5.16 28.22
CA ALA A 130 -21.75 5.81 26.91
C ALA A 130 -20.94 5.01 25.85
N ALA A 131 -20.27 3.93 26.25
CA ALA A 131 -19.45 3.06 25.40
C ALA A 131 -20.20 1.79 24.99
#